data_AF-A0A5P1FNN7-F1
#
_entry.id   AF-A0A5P1FNN7-F1
#
_cell.length_a   1.000
_cell.length_b   1.000
_cell.length_c   1.000
_cell.angle_alpha   90.00
_cell.angle_beta   90.00
_cell.angle_gamma   90.00
#
_symmetry.space_group_name_H-M   'P 1'
#
loop_
_entity.id
_entity.type
_entity.pdbx_description
1 polymer ?
#
loop_
_entity_poly.entity_id
_entity_poly.type
_entity_poly.pdbx_seq_one_letter_code
_entity_poly.pdbx_strand_id
1 'polypeptide(L)'
;MSSSGLFGNSAVNAAEGPKSSGVSVHSEFNKRASKIGLGIHQTSQKLAKLAKLAKRTSVFDDPTVEIQELTAVIKQDITALNSAVVDLQLLCNSQNETGNISNDTTSHSTTVVDNLKNRLMSATKEFKEVLTMRTENMKVHENRRQLFSSSATKDSTNPFIRQRPLVSRGSADSTAPPAPWANDSASSSSSQLFPPR
;
A
#
# COMPACT_ATOMS: atom_id res chain seq x y z
N MET A 1 -0.40 76.53 52.41
CA MET A 1 0.20 75.35 51.73
C MET A 1 -0.15 74.15 52.59
N SER A 2 -0.96 73.15 52.24
CA SER A 2 -1.62 72.71 51.00
C SER A 2 -2.77 71.78 51.46
N SER A 3 -4.00 71.98 50.99
CA SER A 3 -4.73 71.14 50.02
C SER A 3 -4.95 69.66 50.38
N SER A 4 -6.20 69.36 50.76
CA SER A 4 -7.14 68.32 50.29
C SER A 4 -6.63 67.01 49.65
N GLY A 5 -7.27 65.89 50.03
CA GLY A 5 -7.33 64.67 49.22
C GLY A 5 -7.89 63.43 49.92
N LEU A 6 -9.23 63.33 50.04
CA LEU A 6 -9.95 62.07 50.26
C LEU A 6 -10.03 61.33 48.92
N PHE A 7 -9.52 60.10 48.84
CA PHE A 7 -9.78 59.20 47.72
C PHE A 7 -10.37 57.90 48.25
N GLY A 8 -11.66 57.71 47.93
CA GLY A 8 -12.35 56.44 48.06
C GLY A 8 -11.88 55.49 46.96
N ASN A 9 -11.59 54.24 47.33
CA ASN A 9 -11.23 53.20 46.39
C ASN A 9 -12.42 52.25 46.24
N SER A 10 -13.20 52.44 45.17
CA SER A 10 -14.28 51.55 44.77
C SER A 10 -13.85 50.72 43.55
N ALA A 11 -13.88 49.41 43.75
CA ALA A 11 -14.09 48.34 42.78
C ALA A 11 -13.55 48.46 41.34
N VAL A 12 -12.59 47.59 41.01
CA VAL A 12 -12.53 46.94 39.69
C VAL A 12 -12.25 45.44 39.88
N ASN A 13 -13.30 44.67 40.21
CA ASN A 13 -13.28 43.24 39.92
C ASN A 13 -13.40 43.10 38.40
N ALA A 14 -12.26 42.89 37.75
CA ALA A 14 -12.20 42.56 36.34
C ALA A 14 -12.90 41.21 36.12
N ALA A 15 -14.11 41.30 35.56
CA ALA A 15 -14.85 40.16 35.05
C ALA A 15 -14.04 39.51 33.91
N GLU A 16 -13.42 38.37 34.18
CA GLU A 16 -13.04 37.42 33.14
C GLU A 16 -14.31 36.84 32.51
N GLY A 17 -14.71 37.39 31.36
CA GLY A 17 -15.75 36.82 30.51
C GLY A 17 -15.25 35.56 29.79
N PRO A 18 -16.09 34.53 29.60
CA PRO A 18 -15.69 33.25 29.02
C PRO A 18 -15.49 33.37 27.49
N LYS A 19 -14.25 33.53 27.04
CA LYS A 19 -13.88 33.55 25.61
C LYS A 19 -13.49 32.17 25.04
N SER A 20 -13.73 31.07 25.75
CA SER A 20 -13.15 29.75 25.41
C SER A 20 -13.94 28.92 24.40
N SER A 21 -15.20 29.27 24.08
CA SER A 21 -16.06 28.43 23.22
C SER A 21 -15.73 28.53 21.72
N GLY A 22 -15.35 29.70 21.20
CA GLY A 22 -14.98 29.84 19.79
C GLY A 22 -13.67 29.12 19.43
N VAL A 23 -12.71 29.10 20.37
CA VAL A 23 -11.41 28.42 20.19
C VAL A 23 -11.58 26.90 20.23
N SER A 24 -12.51 26.39 21.04
CA SER A 24 -12.73 24.94 21.16
C SER A 24 -13.35 24.35 19.89
N VAL A 25 -14.34 25.01 19.27
CA VAL A 25 -14.98 24.51 18.04
C VAL A 25 -14.03 24.57 16.84
N HIS A 26 -13.25 25.65 16.71
CA HIS A 26 -12.21 25.75 15.66
C HIS A 26 -11.09 24.71 15.87
N SER A 27 -10.72 24.42 17.13
CA SER A 27 -9.79 23.34 17.46
C SER A 27 -10.32 21.97 17.04
N GLU A 28 -11.62 21.69 17.24
CA GLU A 28 -12.25 20.44 16.83
C GLU A 28 -12.28 20.24 15.31
N PHE A 29 -12.56 21.30 14.55
CA PHE A 29 -12.45 21.28 13.09
C PHE A 29 -11.04 20.88 12.65
N ASN A 30 -10.02 21.57 13.18
CA ASN A 30 -8.62 21.31 12.82
C ASN A 30 -8.15 19.91 13.22
N LYS A 31 -8.57 19.40 14.38
CA LYS A 31 -8.28 18.03 14.80
C LYS A 31 -8.90 17.00 13.85
N ARG A 32 -10.17 17.18 13.47
CA ARG A 32 -10.87 16.28 12.54
C ARG A 32 -10.24 16.34 11.14
N ALA A 33 -9.99 17.54 10.62
CA ALA A 33 -9.32 17.74 9.34
C ALA A 33 -7.94 17.08 9.30
N SER A 34 -7.15 17.24 10.37
CA SER A 34 -5.82 16.62 10.50
C SER A 34 -5.89 15.09 10.51
N LYS A 35 -6.85 14.51 11.25
CA LYS A 35 -7.08 13.06 11.29
C LYS A 35 -7.47 12.50 9.92
N ILE A 36 -8.34 13.21 9.19
CA ILE A 36 -8.73 12.83 7.83
C ILE A 36 -7.53 12.91 6.88
N GLY A 37 -6.77 14.00 6.94
CA GLY A 37 -5.57 14.18 6.12
C GLY A 37 -4.53 13.07 6.32
N LEU A 38 -4.32 12.65 7.57
CA LEU A 38 -3.46 11.51 7.92
C LEU A 38 -4.03 10.20 7.38
N GLY A 39 -5.33 9.94 7.57
CA GLY A 39 -5.97 8.72 7.09
C GLY A 39 -5.94 8.59 5.57
N ILE A 40 -6.14 9.70 4.83
CA ILE A 40 -5.95 9.73 3.37
C ILE A 40 -4.52 9.34 3.01
N HIS A 41 -3.53 9.93 3.68
CA HIS A 41 -2.12 9.62 3.39
C HIS A 41 -1.79 8.15 3.66
N GLN A 42 -2.26 7.58 4.77
CA GLN A 42 -2.11 6.16 5.08
C GLN A 42 -2.78 5.27 4.02
N THR A 43 -3.98 5.63 3.57
CA THR A 43 -4.69 4.93 2.50
C THR A 43 -3.90 4.97 1.19
N SER A 44 -3.33 6.12 0.83
CA SER A 44 -2.46 6.25 -0.35
C SER A 44 -1.21 5.36 -0.26
N GLN A 45 -0.60 5.20 0.92
CA GLN A 45 0.53 4.28 1.08
C GLN A 45 0.10 2.81 0.87
N LYS A 46 -1.05 2.41 1.43
CA LYS A 46 -1.61 1.07 1.21
C LYS A 46 -1.94 0.85 -0.27
N LEU A 47 -2.47 1.85 -0.95
CA LEU A 47 -2.71 1.83 -2.41
C LEU A 47 -1.43 1.62 -3.20
N ALA A 48 -0.36 2.34 -2.88
CA ALA A 48 0.93 2.16 -3.53
C ALA A 48 1.48 0.74 -3.33
N LYS A 49 1.27 0.13 -2.16
CA LYS A 49 1.61 -1.27 -1.90
C LYS A 49 0.72 -2.22 -2.73
N LEU A 50 -0.59 -2.02 -2.74
CA LEU A 50 -1.53 -2.80 -3.54
C LEU A 50 -1.19 -2.73 -5.03
N ALA A 51 -0.81 -1.55 -5.54
CA ALA A 51 -0.39 -1.36 -6.92
C ALA A 51 0.86 -2.19 -7.27
N LYS A 52 1.85 -2.26 -6.36
CA LYS A 52 3.04 -3.10 -6.54
C LYS A 52 2.67 -4.59 -6.58
N LEU A 53 1.77 -5.04 -5.71
CA LEU A 53 1.31 -6.43 -5.70
C LEU A 53 0.48 -6.76 -6.94
N ALA A 54 -0.39 -5.85 -7.37
CA ALA A 54 -1.19 -6.01 -8.59
C ALA A 54 -0.33 -6.15 -9.86
N LYS A 55 0.87 -5.52 -9.87
CA LYS A 55 1.88 -5.66 -10.93
C LYS A 55 2.71 -6.94 -10.81
N ARG A 56 2.86 -7.51 -9.61
CA ARG A 56 3.55 -8.80 -9.43
C ARG A 56 2.64 -9.91 -9.92
N THR A 57 3.06 -10.55 -11.00
CA THR A 57 2.30 -11.63 -11.62
C THR A 57 3.15 -12.90 -11.73
N SER A 58 3.44 -13.48 -10.57
CA SER A 58 4.15 -14.76 -10.48
C SER A 58 3.17 -15.92 -10.46
N VAL A 59 3.52 -17.04 -11.11
CA VAL A 59 2.71 -18.28 -11.13
C VAL A 59 2.94 -19.10 -9.85
N PHE A 60 4.08 -18.91 -9.19
CA PHE A 60 4.49 -19.70 -8.03
C PHE A 60 4.22 -19.00 -6.69
N ASP A 61 3.98 -17.69 -6.73
CA ASP A 61 3.78 -16.83 -5.56
C ASP A 61 2.70 -15.82 -5.93
N ASP A 62 1.44 -16.27 -5.91
CA ASP A 62 0.29 -15.45 -6.27
C ASP A 62 -0.14 -14.60 -5.07
N PRO A 63 0.00 -13.26 -5.11
CA PRO A 63 -0.31 -12.38 -3.99
C PRO A 63 -1.83 -12.18 -3.78
N THR A 64 -2.68 -13.11 -4.23
CA THR A 64 -4.15 -12.93 -4.22
C THR A 64 -4.71 -12.69 -2.83
N VAL A 65 -4.24 -13.40 -1.81
CA VAL A 65 -4.71 -13.21 -0.43
C VAL A 65 -4.33 -11.82 0.09
N GLU A 66 -3.07 -11.42 -0.06
CA GLU A 66 -2.60 -10.09 0.38
C GLU A 66 -3.32 -8.96 -0.38
N ILE A 67 -3.59 -9.15 -1.67
CA ILE A 67 -4.40 -8.22 -2.49
C ILE A 67 -5.82 -8.13 -1.94
N GLN A 68 -6.47 -9.26 -1.62
CA GLN A 68 -7.84 -9.26 -1.07
C GLN A 68 -7.90 -8.56 0.29
N GLU A 69 -6.97 -8.86 1.19
CA GLU A 69 -6.87 -8.22 2.50
C GLU A 69 -6.65 -6.72 2.40
N LEU A 70 -5.64 -6.29 1.62
CA LEU A 70 -5.38 -4.86 1.39
C LEU A 70 -6.57 -4.17 0.73
N THR A 71 -7.26 -4.83 -0.21
CA THR A 71 -8.46 -4.29 -0.85
C THR A 71 -9.58 -4.07 0.16
N ALA A 72 -9.81 -5.03 1.06
CA ALA A 72 -10.84 -4.91 2.10
C ALA A 72 -10.53 -3.76 3.06
N VAL A 73 -9.27 -3.66 3.52
CA VAL A 73 -8.82 -2.58 4.41
C VAL A 73 -8.93 -1.21 3.73
N ILE A 74 -8.46 -1.07 2.48
CA ILE A 74 -8.54 0.20 1.75
C ILE A 74 -9.99 0.60 1.50
N LYS A 75 -10.87 -0.35 1.17
CA LYS A 75 -12.30 -0.09 1.02
C LYS A 75 -12.89 0.46 2.32
N GLN A 76 -12.58 -0.17 3.45
CA GLN A 76 -13.03 0.29 4.77
C GLN A 76 -12.51 1.69 5.08
N ASP A 77 -11.21 1.95 4.86
CA ASP A 77 -10.59 3.25 5.08
C ASP A 77 -11.27 4.34 4.23
N ILE A 78 -11.50 4.10 2.94
CA ILE A 78 -12.18 5.05 2.05
C ILE A 78 -13.61 5.32 2.52
N THR A 79 -14.36 4.30 2.94
CA THR A 79 -15.72 4.49 3.48
C THR A 79 -15.69 5.34 4.75
N ALA A 80 -14.80 5.03 5.69
CA ALA A 80 -14.66 5.80 6.93
C ALA A 80 -14.21 7.24 6.67
N LEU A 81 -13.28 7.45 5.74
CA LEU A 81 -12.83 8.78 5.33
C LEU A 81 -13.93 9.59 4.63
N ASN A 82 -14.74 8.96 3.78
CA ASN A 82 -15.89 9.62 3.16
C ASN A 82 -16.89 10.10 4.22
N SER A 83 -17.24 9.25 5.19
CA SER A 83 -18.11 9.66 6.30
C SER A 83 -17.50 10.81 7.10
N ALA A 84 -16.21 10.73 7.44
CA ALA A 84 -15.53 11.78 8.19
C ALA A 84 -15.46 13.13 7.44
N VAL A 85 -15.28 13.11 6.11
CA VAL A 85 -15.31 14.32 5.27
C VAL A 85 -16.70 14.93 5.24
N VAL A 86 -17.76 14.10 5.11
CA VAL A 86 -19.14 14.59 5.17
C VAL A 86 -19.45 15.20 6.54
N ASP A 87 -19.04 14.56 7.62
CA ASP A 87 -19.21 15.10 8.98
C ASP A 87 -18.45 16.43 9.17
N LEU A 88 -17.24 16.53 8.62
CA LEU A 88 -16.46 17.76 8.65
C LEU A 88 -17.13 18.89 7.86
N GLN A 89 -17.76 18.56 6.73
CA GLN A 89 -18.53 19.52 5.93
C GLN A 89 -19.77 20.02 6.68
N LEU A 90 -20.50 19.13 7.36
CA LEU A 90 -21.63 19.52 8.21
C LEU A 90 -21.20 20.45 9.34
N LEU A 91 -20.07 20.18 9.97
CA LEU A 91 -19.48 21.05 11.00
C LEU A 91 -19.16 22.44 10.43
N CYS A 92 -18.58 22.49 9.23
CA CYS A 92 -18.28 23.75 8.54
C CYS A 92 -19.55 24.57 8.25
N ASN A 93 -20.61 23.91 7.76
CA ASN A 93 -21.88 24.58 7.44
C ASN A 93 -22.58 25.11 8.70
N SER A 94 -22.65 24.31 9.76
CA SER A 94 -23.24 24.72 11.05
C SER A 94 -22.52 25.92 11.66
N GLN A 95 -21.19 25.98 11.52
CA GLN A 95 -20.41 27.10 12.02
C GLN A 95 -20.70 28.40 11.26
N ASN A 96 -20.97 28.32 9.95
CA ASN A 96 -21.32 29.46 9.12
C ASN A 96 -22.71 30.03 9.44
N GLU A 97 -23.69 29.18 9.77
CA GLU A 97 -25.04 29.62 10.15
C GLU A 97 -25.10 30.34 11.50
N THR A 98 -24.14 30.06 12.39
CA THR A 98 -24.12 30.62 13.76
C THR A 98 -23.66 32.10 13.79
N GLY A 99 -23.17 32.66 12.66
CA GLY A 99 -22.87 34.08 12.50
C GLY A 99 -21.71 34.64 13.36
N ASN A 100 -21.05 33.80 14.14
CA ASN A 100 -20.08 34.20 15.17
C ASN A 100 -18.60 34.05 14.73
N ILE A 101 -18.36 33.70 13.46
CA ILE A 101 -17.03 33.47 12.87
C ILE A 101 -16.72 34.43 11.73
N SER A 102 -15.45 34.83 11.62
CA SER A 102 -14.97 35.68 10.53
C SER A 102 -15.09 34.99 9.17
N ASN A 103 -15.38 35.76 8.11
CA ASN A 103 -15.46 35.27 6.73
C ASN A 103 -14.19 34.51 6.30
N ASP A 104 -13.02 34.96 6.74
CA ASP A 104 -11.73 34.31 6.44
C ASP A 104 -11.67 32.88 6.98
N THR A 105 -12.20 32.65 8.18
CA THR A 105 -12.24 31.31 8.81
C THR A 105 -13.20 30.39 8.08
N THR A 106 -14.36 30.88 7.67
CA THR A 106 -15.32 30.12 6.85
C THR A 106 -14.70 29.72 5.52
N SER A 107 -14.07 30.67 4.82
CA SER A 107 -13.43 30.44 3.52
C SER A 107 -12.28 29.42 3.63
N HIS A 108 -11.45 29.56 4.67
CA HIS A 108 -10.39 28.61 4.95
C HIS A 108 -10.93 27.20 5.21
N SER A 109 -11.93 27.07 6.08
CA SER A 109 -12.54 25.77 6.44
C SER A 109 -13.14 25.08 5.22
N THR A 110 -13.84 25.84 4.36
CA THR A 110 -14.40 25.35 3.10
C THR A 110 -13.28 24.83 2.17
N THR A 111 -12.22 25.62 1.99
CA THR A 111 -11.06 25.24 1.16
C THR A 111 -10.39 23.97 1.66
N VAL A 112 -10.26 23.80 2.98
CA VAL A 112 -9.69 22.59 3.59
C VAL A 112 -10.57 21.37 3.31
N VAL A 113 -11.89 21.49 3.47
CA VAL A 113 -12.84 20.40 3.15
C VAL A 113 -12.74 20.00 1.68
N ASP A 114 -12.72 20.99 0.77
CA ASP A 114 -12.59 20.74 -0.67
C ASP A 114 -11.27 20.07 -1.03
N ASN A 115 -10.16 20.49 -0.41
CA ASN A 115 -8.87 19.84 -0.60
C ASN A 115 -8.89 18.37 -0.15
N LEU A 116 -9.44 18.10 1.04
CA LEU A 116 -9.55 16.74 1.57
C LEU A 116 -10.44 15.87 0.67
N LYS A 117 -11.58 16.40 0.22
CA LYS A 117 -12.48 15.73 -0.73
C LYS A 117 -11.76 15.39 -2.04
N ASN A 118 -11.04 16.35 -2.63
CA ASN A 118 -10.29 16.11 -3.86
C ASN A 118 -9.23 15.02 -3.68
N ARG A 119 -8.47 15.05 -2.58
CA ARG A 119 -7.46 14.02 -2.29
C ARG A 119 -8.07 12.65 -2.07
N LEU A 120 -9.22 12.56 -1.39
CA LEU A 120 -9.95 11.31 -1.21
C LEU A 120 -10.50 10.77 -2.53
N MET A 121 -11.01 11.65 -3.40
CA MET A 121 -11.45 11.29 -4.74
C MET A 121 -10.30 10.77 -5.60
N SER A 122 -9.13 11.39 -5.53
CA SER A 122 -7.91 10.89 -6.20
C SER A 122 -7.53 9.50 -5.71
N ALA A 123 -7.50 9.28 -4.38
CA ALA A 123 -7.21 7.95 -3.82
C ALA A 123 -8.26 6.90 -4.25
N THR A 124 -9.54 7.28 -4.30
CA THR A 124 -10.62 6.40 -4.76
C THR A 124 -10.48 6.05 -6.25
N LYS A 125 -10.04 6.99 -7.08
CA LYS A 125 -9.75 6.74 -8.49
C LYS A 125 -8.58 5.77 -8.66
N GLU A 126 -7.48 6.03 -7.99
CA GLU A 126 -6.29 5.16 -8.00
C GLU A 126 -6.64 3.73 -7.55
N PHE A 127 -7.47 3.60 -6.50
CA PHE A 127 -7.97 2.29 -6.05
C PHE A 127 -8.67 1.51 -7.15
N LYS A 128 -9.59 2.16 -7.89
CA LYS A 128 -10.31 1.53 -9.00
C LYS A 128 -9.37 1.13 -10.14
N GLU A 129 -8.38 1.96 -10.45
CA GLU A 129 -7.39 1.68 -11.49
C GLU A 129 -6.55 0.46 -11.13
N VAL A 130 -6.08 0.36 -9.87
CA VAL A 130 -5.30 -0.78 -9.40
C VAL A 130 -6.08 -2.09 -9.46
N LEU A 131 -7.36 -2.08 -9.08
CA LEU A 131 -8.22 -3.27 -9.18
C LEU A 131 -8.50 -3.68 -10.62
N THR A 132 -8.72 -2.70 -11.50
CA THR A 132 -8.87 -2.95 -12.94
C THR A 132 -7.61 -3.59 -13.51
N MET A 133 -6.43 -3.04 -13.21
CA MET A 133 -5.14 -3.56 -13.63
C MET A 133 -4.90 -5.00 -13.13
N ARG A 134 -5.26 -5.31 -11.86
CA ARG A 134 -5.15 -6.67 -11.34
C ARG A 134 -6.04 -7.64 -12.13
N THR A 135 -7.27 -7.24 -12.42
CA THR A 135 -8.23 -8.05 -13.18
C THR A 135 -7.72 -8.36 -14.58
N GLU A 136 -7.21 -7.33 -15.27
CA GLU A 136 -6.60 -7.47 -16.60
C GLU A 136 -5.39 -8.41 -16.56
N ASN A 137 -4.48 -8.22 -15.61
CA ASN A 137 -3.32 -9.08 -15.43
C ASN A 137 -3.75 -10.55 -15.24
N MET A 138 -4.69 -10.84 -14.35
CA MET A 138 -5.17 -12.22 -14.15
C MET A 138 -5.69 -12.85 -15.45
N LYS A 139 -6.45 -12.08 -16.25
CA LYS A 139 -6.97 -12.54 -17.53
C LYS A 139 -5.85 -12.86 -18.53
N VAL A 140 -4.82 -12.03 -18.61
CA VAL A 140 -3.64 -12.28 -19.45
C VAL A 140 -2.89 -13.53 -19.00
N HIS A 141 -2.72 -13.71 -17.69
CA HIS A 141 -2.06 -14.90 -17.14
C HIS A 141 -2.86 -16.18 -17.38
N GLU A 142 -4.19 -16.13 -17.23
CA GLU A 142 -5.06 -17.26 -17.52
C GLU A 142 -5.01 -17.63 -19.01
N ASN A 143 -5.08 -16.65 -19.91
CA ASN A 143 -4.96 -16.87 -21.35
C ASN A 143 -3.61 -17.51 -21.72
N ARG A 144 -2.50 -16.98 -21.19
CA ARG A 144 -1.17 -17.56 -21.37
C ARG A 144 -1.12 -19.00 -20.87
N ARG A 145 -1.66 -19.25 -19.68
CA ARG A 145 -1.74 -20.61 -19.12
C ARG A 145 -2.54 -21.53 -20.02
N GLN A 146 -3.68 -21.11 -20.56
CA GLN A 146 -4.48 -21.92 -21.49
C GLN A 146 -3.70 -22.25 -22.78
N LEU A 147 -2.98 -21.29 -23.36
CA LEU A 147 -2.16 -21.50 -24.57
C LEU A 147 -1.06 -22.55 -24.36
N PHE A 148 -0.35 -22.50 -23.22
CA PHE A 148 0.75 -23.43 -22.94
C PHE A 148 0.32 -24.73 -22.23
N SER A 149 -0.81 -24.75 -21.52
CA SER A 149 -1.32 -25.96 -20.85
C SER A 149 -2.09 -26.87 -21.80
N SER A 150 -2.77 -26.31 -22.82
CA SER A 150 -3.53 -27.10 -23.80
C SER A 150 -2.63 -27.76 -24.86
N SER A 151 -1.41 -27.25 -25.04
CA SER A 151 -0.43 -27.85 -25.96
C SER A 151 0.26 -29.10 -25.38
N ALA A 152 0.21 -29.30 -24.05
CA ALA A 152 0.86 -30.44 -23.39
C ALA A 152 0.07 -31.75 -23.52
N THR A 153 -1.19 -31.73 -23.94
CA THR A 153 -2.04 -32.94 -24.04
C THR A 153 -2.24 -33.47 -25.46
N LYS A 154 -1.76 -32.77 -26.50
CA LYS A 154 -1.77 -33.26 -27.90
C LYS A 154 -0.43 -33.76 -28.43
N ASP A 155 0.66 -33.56 -27.69
CA ASP A 155 1.96 -34.15 -27.99
C ASP A 155 2.39 -35.02 -26.81
N SER A 156 1.78 -36.21 -26.70
CA SER A 156 2.28 -37.28 -25.81
C SER A 156 3.59 -37.89 -26.33
N THR A 157 4.19 -37.32 -27.37
CA THR A 157 5.55 -37.61 -27.81
C THR A 157 6.55 -36.88 -26.90
N ASN A 158 6.77 -37.45 -25.71
CA ASN A 158 7.86 -37.07 -24.79
C ASN A 158 9.15 -36.70 -25.56
N PRO A 159 9.59 -35.42 -25.60
CA PRO A 159 10.86 -35.05 -26.22
C PRO A 159 12.07 -35.45 -25.35
N PHE A 160 11.81 -35.85 -24.09
CA PHE A 160 12.80 -36.41 -23.16
C PHE A 160 12.91 -37.94 -23.20
N ILE A 161 12.12 -38.63 -24.04
CA ILE A 161 12.53 -39.96 -24.52
C ILE A 161 13.62 -39.71 -25.58
N ARG A 162 14.76 -39.20 -25.12
CA ARG A 162 16.01 -39.37 -25.84
C ARG A 162 16.22 -40.88 -25.86
N GLN A 163 16.01 -41.44 -27.04
CA GLN A 163 16.42 -42.77 -27.47
C GLN A 163 17.62 -43.22 -26.63
N ARG A 164 17.41 -44.17 -25.71
CA ARG A 164 18.48 -45.08 -25.33
C ARG A 164 18.71 -45.94 -26.57
N PRO A 165 19.85 -45.85 -27.26
CA PRO A 165 20.20 -46.87 -28.22
C PRO A 165 20.41 -48.15 -27.41
N LEU A 166 19.54 -49.15 -27.63
CA LEU A 166 19.86 -50.52 -27.25
C LEU A 166 20.98 -50.98 -28.19
N VAL A 167 22.23 -50.60 -27.86
CA VAL A 167 23.40 -51.29 -28.40
C VAL A 167 23.37 -52.69 -27.83
N SER A 168 22.85 -53.61 -28.65
CA SER A 168 23.14 -55.03 -28.55
C SER A 168 24.66 -55.15 -28.46
N ARG A 169 25.16 -55.67 -27.34
CA ARG A 169 26.58 -55.87 -27.07
C ARG A 169 27.09 -57.02 -27.94
N GLY A 170 27.18 -56.76 -29.24
CA GLY A 170 27.97 -57.51 -30.21
C GLY A 170 29.40 -57.00 -30.18
N SER A 171 30.31 -57.93 -30.00
CA SER A 171 31.77 -57.86 -29.96
C SER A 171 32.47 -56.72 -30.72
N ALA A 172 33.53 -56.21 -30.08
CA ALA A 172 34.77 -55.65 -30.64
C ALA A 172 34.66 -54.40 -31.54
N ASP A 173 35.07 -53.24 -31.03
CA ASP A 173 36.42 -52.67 -31.25
C ASP A 173 36.46 -51.24 -30.70
N SER A 174 37.62 -50.86 -30.18
CA SER A 174 37.86 -49.59 -29.49
C SER A 174 38.14 -48.49 -30.51
N THR A 175 37.46 -47.35 -30.42
CA THR A 175 37.98 -45.97 -30.61
C THR A 175 36.79 -45.01 -30.84
N ALA A 176 36.22 -44.48 -29.75
CA ALA A 176 35.34 -43.31 -29.81
C ALA A 176 35.70 -42.37 -28.65
N PRO A 177 35.92 -41.07 -28.88
CA PRO A 177 36.38 -40.16 -27.83
C PRO A 177 35.25 -39.85 -26.83
N PRO A 178 35.55 -39.80 -25.51
CA PRO A 178 34.56 -39.48 -24.49
C PRO A 178 34.16 -37.99 -24.53
N ALA A 179 32.92 -37.70 -24.14
CA ALA A 179 32.39 -36.35 -24.01
C ALA A 179 33.13 -35.55 -22.91
N PRO A 180 33.34 -34.23 -23.09
CA PRO A 180 34.34 -33.43 -22.36
C PRO A 180 34.05 -33.14 -20.88
N TRP A 181 32.97 -33.66 -20.31
CA TRP A 181 32.62 -33.43 -18.89
C TRP A 181 32.68 -34.70 -18.05
N ALA A 182 33.06 -35.84 -18.64
CA ALA A 182 33.18 -37.12 -17.97
C ALA A 182 34.66 -37.44 -17.65
N ASN A 183 35.33 -36.56 -16.91
CA ASN A 183 36.58 -36.93 -16.26
C ASN A 183 36.80 -36.08 -15.01
N ASP A 184 36.11 -36.42 -13.93
CA ASP A 184 36.61 -36.20 -12.58
C ASP A 184 35.68 -36.94 -11.62
N SER A 185 36.07 -38.17 -11.26
CA SER A 185 35.89 -38.76 -9.92
C SER A 185 36.02 -40.28 -9.95
N ALA A 186 37.21 -40.78 -9.61
CA ALA A 186 37.44 -41.97 -8.77
C ALA A 186 38.97 -42.17 -8.63
N SER A 187 39.60 -41.49 -7.68
CA SER A 187 40.00 -42.04 -6.37
C SER A 187 41.15 -43.05 -6.43
N SER A 188 42.30 -42.72 -5.81
CA SER A 188 42.73 -43.31 -4.52
C SER A 188 44.25 -43.21 -4.27
N SER A 189 44.57 -42.68 -3.08
CA SER A 189 45.61 -43.16 -2.14
C SER A 189 47.09 -43.18 -2.52
N SER A 190 47.91 -42.41 -1.80
CA SER A 190 49.04 -42.97 -1.03
C SER A 190 49.55 -42.00 0.05
N SER A 191 49.88 -42.58 1.20
CA SER A 191 50.18 -42.00 2.52
C SER A 191 51.57 -41.34 2.63
N GLN A 192 51.79 -40.54 3.70
CA GLN A 192 52.96 -40.53 4.64
C GLN A 192 53.04 -39.15 5.38
N LEU A 193 52.74 -39.07 6.69
CA LEU A 193 53.59 -39.17 7.92
C LEU A 193 54.06 -37.80 8.51
N PHE A 194 53.32 -37.31 9.55
CA PHE A 194 53.67 -36.61 10.84
C PHE A 194 54.73 -35.47 10.96
N PRO A 195 54.80 -34.68 12.06
CA PRO A 195 53.76 -34.07 12.95
C PRO A 195 54.09 -32.56 13.29
N PRO A 196 53.42 -31.88 14.25
CA PRO A 196 53.27 -30.41 14.26
C PRO A 196 54.28 -29.65 15.13
N ARG A 197 54.44 -28.35 14.84
CA ARG A 197 54.27 -27.26 15.82
C ARG A 197 53.99 -25.95 15.12
#